data_AF-A0A2N7CHI1-F1
#
_entry.id   AF-A0A2N7CHI1-F1
#
_cell.length_a   1.000
_cell.length_b   1.000
_cell.length_c   1.000
_cell.angle_alpha   90.00
_cell.angle_beta   90.00
_cell.angle_gamma   90.00
#
_symmetry.space_group_name_H-M   'P 1'
#
loop_
_entity.id
_entity.type
_entity.pdbx_description
1 polymer ?
#
loop_
_entity_poly.entity_id
_entity_poly.type
_entity_poly.pdbx_seq_one_letter_code
_entity_poly.pdbx_strand_id
1 'polypeptide(L)'
;MMRMFVCALLVLLTGCSDQGGATIAKFESSDMANKVVVLLAHNKVKAVLSQEKDTYLVSVDDNLEAKAREILTQFNAYFQKEDLNELLESKFASLSKLEMVKGNLLEGREIYNKLSVIPGILRANVVVTGDKNKRISVLVISLAGIDTANKHNIERFLKGVVEDGDKLTISYFVQSVNDSDLSDEQD
;
A
#
# COMPACT_ATOMS: atom_id res chain seq x y z
N MET A 1 -30.52 0.34 54.86
CA MET A 1 -29.20 0.91 54.48
C MET A 1 -28.32 -0.06 53.71
N MET A 2 -28.11 -1.31 54.18
CA MET A 2 -27.15 -2.26 53.57
C MET A 2 -27.46 -2.63 52.10
N ARG A 3 -28.74 -2.77 51.72
CA ARG A 3 -29.14 -3.05 50.33
C ARG A 3 -28.79 -1.94 49.35
N MET A 4 -28.79 -0.67 49.79
CA MET A 4 -28.51 0.48 48.93
C MET A 4 -27.02 0.60 48.61
N PHE A 5 -26.16 0.21 49.57
CA PHE A 5 -24.72 0.10 49.36
C PHE A 5 -24.34 -1.00 48.37
N VAL A 6 -25.03 -2.15 48.41
CA VAL A 6 -24.78 -3.25 47.46
C VAL A 6 -25.17 -2.86 46.03
N CYS A 7 -26.27 -2.12 45.84
CA CYS A 7 -26.65 -1.61 44.52
C CYS A 7 -25.68 -0.53 44.01
N ALA A 8 -25.20 0.37 44.88
CA ALA A 8 -24.21 1.38 44.49
C ALA A 8 -22.86 0.73 44.13
N LEU A 9 -22.47 -0.35 44.82
CA LEU A 9 -21.27 -1.12 44.52
C LEU A 9 -21.39 -1.84 43.16
N LEU A 10 -22.58 -2.36 42.83
CA LEU A 10 -22.84 -3.00 41.53
C LEU A 10 -22.78 -2.00 40.35
N VAL A 11 -23.21 -0.76 40.54
CA VAL A 11 -23.11 0.30 39.52
C VAL A 11 -21.66 0.77 39.32
N LEU A 12 -20.83 0.71 40.37
CA LEU A 12 -19.38 0.97 40.25
C LEU A 12 -18.62 -0.21 39.62
N LEU A 13 -19.14 -1.44 39.72
CA LEU A 13 -18.56 -2.65 39.15
C LEU A 13 -18.98 -2.92 37.69
N THR A 14 -20.05 -2.30 37.19
CA THR A 14 -20.28 -2.15 35.75
C THR A 14 -19.36 -1.06 35.25
N GLY A 15 -18.08 -1.42 35.18
CA GLY A 15 -16.97 -0.55 34.89
C GLY A 15 -17.13 0.20 33.57
N CYS A 16 -16.40 1.31 33.54
CA CYS A 16 -15.97 2.02 32.36
C CYS A 16 -15.73 1.03 31.22
N SER A 17 -16.67 0.92 30.28
CA SER A 17 -16.36 0.36 28.98
C SER A 17 -15.45 1.40 28.33
N ASP A 18 -14.14 1.25 28.51
CA ASP A 18 -13.25 1.69 27.45
C ASP A 18 -13.85 1.10 26.18
N GLN A 19 -14.28 1.97 25.28
CA GLN A 19 -14.74 1.55 23.96
C GLN A 19 -13.51 0.90 23.31
N GLY A 20 -13.41 -0.43 23.51
CA GLY A 20 -12.23 -1.25 23.33
C GLY A 20 -11.80 -1.23 21.88
N GLY A 21 -10.82 -0.38 21.61
CA GLY A 21 -10.26 -0.18 20.29
C GLY A 21 -8.77 0.03 20.41
N ALA A 22 -7.99 -1.00 20.09
CA ALA A 22 -6.55 -0.92 19.99
C ALA A 22 -6.18 -0.14 18.73
N THR A 23 -5.38 0.91 18.89
CA THR A 23 -4.81 1.64 17.75
C THR A 23 -3.64 0.85 17.18
N ILE A 24 -3.79 0.37 15.95
CA ILE A 24 -2.82 -0.52 15.29
C ILE A 24 -1.85 0.23 14.38
N ALA A 25 -2.22 1.42 13.91
CA ALA A 25 -1.40 2.21 13.02
C ALA A 25 -1.76 3.70 13.03
N LYS A 26 -0.78 4.53 12.68
CA LYS A 26 -0.89 5.97 12.52
C LYS A 26 -0.26 6.38 11.19
N PHE A 27 -0.97 7.14 10.38
CA PHE A 27 -0.56 7.56 9.04
C PHE A 27 -0.67 9.07 8.90
N GLU A 28 0.26 9.67 8.17
CA GLU A 28 0.18 11.08 7.77
C GLU A 28 -0.72 11.27 6.53
N SER A 29 -0.85 10.23 5.71
CA SER A 29 -1.66 10.23 4.49
C SER A 29 -3.02 9.57 4.69
N SER A 30 -4.09 10.29 4.35
CA SER A 30 -5.45 9.75 4.30
C SER A 30 -5.59 8.57 3.33
N ASP A 31 -4.91 8.63 2.18
CA ASP A 31 -4.93 7.58 1.17
C ASP A 31 -4.36 6.26 1.73
N MET A 32 -3.25 6.33 2.47
CA MET A 32 -2.65 5.15 3.09
C MET A 32 -3.55 4.57 4.19
N ALA A 33 -4.13 5.44 5.04
CA ALA A 33 -5.04 5.01 6.09
C ALA A 33 -6.30 4.32 5.51
N ASN A 34 -6.87 4.87 4.44
CA ASN A 34 -8.01 4.27 3.74
C ASN A 34 -7.67 2.91 3.13
N LYS A 35 -6.51 2.78 2.48
CA LYS A 35 -6.04 1.49 1.93
C LYS A 35 -5.91 0.42 3.00
N VAL A 36 -5.42 0.80 4.18
CA VAL A 36 -5.29 -0.10 5.32
C VAL A 36 -6.65 -0.54 5.86
N VAL A 37 -7.61 0.37 5.97
CA VAL A 37 -8.99 0.02 6.37
C VAL A 37 -9.63 -0.96 5.39
N VAL A 38 -9.48 -0.72 4.09
CA VAL A 38 -10.00 -1.61 3.04
C VAL A 38 -9.33 -2.99 3.09
N LEU A 39 -8.01 -3.04 3.27
CA LEU A 39 -7.26 -4.28 3.40
C LEU A 39 -7.75 -5.11 4.60
N LEU A 40 -7.96 -4.48 5.75
CA LEU A 40 -8.45 -5.15 6.95
C LEU A 40 -9.88 -5.66 6.76
N ALA A 41 -10.75 -4.84 6.14
CA ALA A 41 -12.12 -5.24 5.82
C ALA A 41 -12.18 -6.48 4.90
N HIS A 42 -11.31 -6.54 3.89
CA HIS A 42 -11.19 -7.70 3.01
C HIS A 42 -10.80 -8.98 3.78
N ASN A 43 -10.06 -8.84 4.88
CA ASN A 43 -9.64 -9.94 5.76
C ASN A 43 -10.60 -10.19 6.94
N LYS A 44 -11.83 -9.67 6.84
CA LYS A 44 -12.88 -9.77 7.87
C LYS A 44 -12.47 -9.17 9.23
N VAL A 45 -11.60 -8.16 9.21
CA VAL A 45 -11.20 -7.37 10.39
C VAL A 45 -11.83 -5.98 10.26
N LYS A 46 -12.79 -5.67 11.13
CA LYS A 46 -13.41 -4.36 11.14
C LYS A 46 -12.44 -3.34 11.75
N ALA A 47 -12.16 -2.28 11.02
CA ALA A 47 -11.31 -1.19 11.47
C ALA A 47 -12.08 0.14 11.45
N VAL A 48 -11.74 1.02 12.39
CA VAL A 48 -12.25 2.37 12.51
C VAL A 48 -11.14 3.34 12.13
N LEU A 49 -11.45 4.25 11.22
CA LEU A 49 -10.58 5.36 10.86
C LEU A 49 -10.99 6.59 11.69
N SER A 50 -10.06 7.14 12.43
CA SER A 50 -10.23 8.43 13.12
C SER A 50 -9.14 9.40 12.69
N GLN A 51 -9.44 10.70 12.77
CA GLN A 51 -8.48 11.75 12.49
C GLN A 51 -8.11 12.44 13.81
N GLU A 52 -6.82 12.51 14.10
CA GLU A 52 -6.27 13.25 15.23
C GLU A 52 -5.25 14.27 14.70
N LYS A 53 -5.64 15.55 14.76
CA LYS A 53 -4.88 16.67 14.18
C LYS A 53 -4.59 16.43 12.68
N ASP A 54 -3.32 16.38 12.32
CA ASP A 54 -2.81 16.18 10.95
C ASP A 54 -2.51 14.71 10.65
N THR A 55 -3.03 13.79 11.45
CA THR A 55 -2.74 12.35 11.33
C THR A 55 -3.99 11.51 11.39
N TYR A 56 -3.94 10.36 10.73
CA TYR A 56 -5.02 9.40 10.61
C TYR A 56 -4.68 8.15 11.42
N LEU A 57 -5.55 7.79 12.35
CA LEU A 57 -5.40 6.62 13.21
C LEU A 57 -6.32 5.51 12.73
N VAL A 58 -5.79 4.29 12.69
CA VAL A 58 -6.59 3.09 12.43
C VAL A 58 -6.64 2.27 13.70
N SER A 59 -7.85 2.00 14.17
CA SER A 59 -8.11 1.22 15.37
C SER A 59 -8.99 0.01 15.06
N VAL A 60 -8.81 -1.08 15.79
CA VAL A 60 -9.60 -2.32 15.70
C VAL A 60 -10.00 -2.77 17.09
N ASP A 61 -11.01 -3.63 17.20
CA ASP A 61 -11.35 -4.25 18.49
C ASP A 61 -10.12 -4.98 19.08
N ASP A 62 -9.92 -4.89 20.40
CA ASP A 62 -8.71 -5.40 21.08
C ASP A 62 -8.45 -6.90 20.82
N ASN A 63 -9.52 -7.68 20.68
CA ASN A 63 -9.44 -9.12 20.38
C ASN A 63 -8.92 -9.43 18.96
N LEU A 64 -8.92 -8.43 18.06
CA LEU A 64 -8.44 -8.54 16.69
C LEU A 64 -7.09 -7.85 16.46
N GLU A 65 -6.50 -7.22 17.48
CA GLU A 65 -5.26 -6.45 17.37
C GLU A 65 -4.13 -7.27 16.75
N ALA A 66 -3.86 -8.46 17.30
CA ALA A 66 -2.76 -9.32 16.85
C ALA A 66 -2.93 -9.72 15.38
N LYS A 67 -4.13 -10.15 14.99
CA LYS A 67 -4.47 -10.51 13.60
C LYS A 67 -4.31 -9.31 12.67
N ALA A 68 -4.76 -8.12 13.10
CA ALA A 68 -4.63 -6.92 12.30
C ALA A 68 -3.14 -6.56 12.08
N ARG A 69 -2.31 -6.59 13.13
CA ARG A 69 -0.86 -6.32 13.01
C ARG A 69 -0.13 -7.33 12.13
N GLU A 70 -0.53 -8.59 12.19
CA GLU A 70 0.03 -9.63 11.31
C GLU A 70 -0.28 -9.31 9.84
N ILE A 71 -1.53 -9.03 9.51
CA ILE A 71 -1.95 -8.62 8.15
C ILE A 71 -1.16 -7.38 7.71
N LEU A 72 -1.08 -6.34 8.54
CA LEU A 72 -0.34 -5.11 8.19
C LEU A 72 1.14 -5.37 7.95
N THR A 73 1.74 -6.30 8.67
CA THR A 73 3.14 -6.69 8.49
C THR A 73 3.34 -7.45 7.17
N GLN A 74 2.46 -8.39 6.83
CA GLN A 74 2.53 -9.13 5.56
C GLN A 74 2.48 -8.20 4.34
N PHE A 75 1.75 -7.08 4.44
CA PHE A 75 1.61 -6.09 3.38
C PHE A 75 2.55 -4.89 3.52
N ASN A 76 3.50 -4.92 4.47
CA ASN A 76 4.47 -3.84 4.73
C ASN A 76 3.80 -2.47 4.95
N ALA A 77 2.64 -2.42 5.61
CA ALA A 77 1.89 -1.18 5.80
C ALA A 77 2.64 -0.14 6.65
N TYR A 78 3.61 -0.59 7.46
CA TYR A 78 4.47 0.27 8.30
C TYR A 78 5.70 0.83 7.58
N PHE A 79 5.93 0.43 6.32
CA PHE A 79 7.06 0.93 5.55
C PHE A 79 6.81 2.38 5.16
N GLN A 80 7.53 3.30 5.82
CA GLN A 80 7.55 4.70 5.41
C GLN A 80 8.38 4.84 4.13
N LYS A 81 7.76 5.35 3.08
CA LYS A 81 8.46 5.73 1.87
C LYS A 81 9.21 7.02 2.17
N GLU A 82 10.52 6.93 2.37
CA GLU A 82 11.37 8.11 2.55
C GLU A 82 11.15 9.11 1.42
N ASP A 83 11.10 10.41 1.75
CA ASP A 83 11.00 11.44 0.73
C ASP A 83 12.27 11.39 -0.12
N LEU A 84 12.02 11.15 -1.40
CA LEU A 84 13.06 10.98 -2.41
C LEU A 84 13.93 12.23 -2.48
N ASN A 85 13.37 13.42 -2.25
CA ASN A 85 14.14 14.65 -2.23
C ASN A 85 15.15 14.68 -1.07
N GLU A 86 14.77 14.23 0.12
CA GLU A 86 15.65 14.17 1.30
C GLU A 86 16.79 13.15 1.11
N LEU A 87 16.50 12.01 0.48
CA LEU A 87 17.51 11.01 0.13
C LEU A 87 18.49 11.50 -0.94
N LEU A 88 17.99 12.28 -1.90
CA LEU A 88 18.78 12.81 -3.01
C LEU A 88 19.68 13.97 -2.57
N GLU A 89 19.24 14.82 -1.66
CA GLU A 89 20.08 15.92 -1.16
C GLU A 89 21.14 15.44 -0.18
N SER A 90 20.85 14.43 0.64
CA SER A 90 21.79 13.92 1.65
C SER A 90 22.88 12.98 1.12
N LYS A 91 22.65 12.26 0.01
CA LYS A 91 23.55 11.18 -0.46
C LYS A 91 24.45 11.52 -1.65
N PHE A 92 24.31 12.69 -2.27
CA PHE A 92 25.02 13.01 -3.51
C PHE A 92 26.03 14.15 -3.34
N ALA A 93 27.32 13.82 -3.37
CA ALA A 93 28.42 14.78 -3.34
C ALA A 93 28.62 15.55 -4.66
N SER A 94 27.89 15.21 -5.74
CA SER A 94 28.06 15.83 -7.07
C SER A 94 26.73 16.15 -7.74
N LEU A 95 26.58 17.40 -8.18
CA LEU A 95 25.39 17.93 -8.87
C LEU A 95 25.04 17.14 -10.13
N SER A 96 26.03 16.75 -10.95
CA SER A 96 25.76 15.98 -12.18
C SER A 96 25.13 14.60 -11.91
N LYS A 97 25.53 13.89 -10.84
CA LYS A 97 24.88 12.64 -10.45
C LYS A 97 23.47 12.88 -9.90
N LEU A 98 23.27 13.98 -9.17
CA LEU A 98 21.95 14.36 -8.65
C LEU A 98 20.97 14.65 -9.79
N GLU A 99 21.39 15.42 -10.79
CA GLU A 99 20.58 15.74 -11.97
C GLU A 99 20.22 14.49 -12.77
N MET A 100 21.18 13.60 -13.00
CA MET A 100 20.94 12.31 -13.65
C MET A 100 19.91 11.47 -12.89
N VAL A 101 20.05 11.33 -11.57
CA VAL A 101 19.12 10.53 -10.76
C VAL A 101 17.74 11.18 -10.72
N LYS A 102 17.65 12.51 -10.58
CA LYS A 102 16.38 13.25 -10.68
C LYS A 102 15.72 13.04 -12.04
N GLY A 103 16.47 13.11 -13.14
CA GLY A 103 15.98 12.83 -14.49
C GLY A 103 15.38 11.43 -14.61
N ASN A 104 16.11 10.41 -14.16
CA ASN A 104 15.64 9.02 -14.17
C ASN A 104 14.36 8.83 -13.32
N LEU A 105 14.25 9.51 -12.18
CA LEU A 105 13.07 9.43 -11.32
C LEU A 105 11.85 10.10 -11.94
N LEU A 106 12.03 11.26 -12.58
CA LEU A 106 10.96 11.95 -13.29
C LEU A 106 10.43 11.11 -14.46
N GLU A 107 11.33 10.54 -15.25
CA GLU A 107 10.98 9.64 -16.35
C GLU A 107 10.26 8.38 -15.85
N GLY A 108 10.77 7.75 -14.79
CA GLY A 108 10.10 6.61 -14.16
C GLY A 108 8.70 6.96 -13.66
N ARG A 109 8.51 8.16 -13.10
CA ARG A 109 7.21 8.65 -12.64
C ARG A 109 6.26 8.93 -13.80
N GLU A 110 6.75 9.46 -14.91
CA GLU A 110 5.94 9.69 -16.11
C GLU A 110 5.42 8.37 -16.68
N ILE A 111 6.30 7.38 -16.85
CA ILE A 111 5.91 6.03 -17.31
C ILE A 111 4.92 5.41 -16.33
N TYR A 112 5.17 5.49 -15.02
CA TYR A 112 4.26 4.98 -13.99
C TYR A 112 2.86 5.61 -14.10
N ASN A 113 2.77 6.94 -14.22
CA ASN A 113 1.50 7.65 -14.30
C ASN A 113 0.71 7.20 -15.54
N LYS A 114 1.40 7.06 -16.67
CA LYS A 114 0.83 6.59 -17.93
C LYS A 114 0.32 5.15 -17.87
N LEU A 115 1.02 4.27 -17.17
CA LEU A 115 0.57 2.89 -16.97
C LEU A 115 -0.59 2.79 -15.98
N SER A 116 -0.60 3.64 -14.95
CA SER A 116 -1.62 3.59 -13.87
C SER A 116 -3.03 3.95 -14.35
N VAL A 117 -3.18 4.56 -15.54
CA VAL A 117 -4.50 4.86 -16.13
C VAL A 117 -5.04 3.71 -17.00
N ILE A 118 -4.26 2.64 -17.23
CA ILE A 118 -4.70 1.51 -18.05
C ILE A 118 -5.63 0.60 -17.22
N PRO A 119 -6.87 0.33 -17.69
CA PRO A 119 -7.79 -0.55 -16.98
C PRO A 119 -7.20 -1.95 -16.72
N GLY A 120 -7.45 -2.50 -15.52
CA GLY A 120 -6.96 -3.82 -15.12
C GLY A 120 -5.54 -3.84 -14.53
N ILE A 121 -4.80 -2.73 -14.60
CA ILE A 121 -3.54 -2.57 -13.84
C ILE A 121 -3.89 -2.12 -12.42
N LEU A 122 -3.52 -2.94 -11.43
CA LEU A 122 -3.66 -2.62 -10.01
C LEU A 122 -2.51 -1.71 -9.55
N ARG A 123 -1.29 -2.01 -9.98
CA ARG A 123 -0.09 -1.25 -9.64
C ARG A 123 0.96 -1.43 -10.71
N ALA A 124 1.68 -0.36 -11.04
CA ALA A 124 2.91 -0.43 -11.80
C ALA A 124 4.08 -0.03 -10.90
N ASN A 125 5.25 -0.63 -11.08
CA ASN A 125 6.50 -0.11 -10.55
C ASN A 125 7.46 0.08 -11.71
N VAL A 126 8.04 1.27 -11.82
CA VAL A 126 8.95 1.62 -12.90
C VAL A 126 10.28 2.04 -12.28
N VAL A 127 11.36 1.47 -12.78
CA VAL A 127 12.73 1.80 -12.38
C VAL A 127 13.51 2.16 -13.63
N VAL A 128 14.06 3.37 -13.66
CA VAL A 128 14.92 3.88 -14.73
C VAL A 128 16.32 4.07 -14.16
N THR A 129 17.34 3.57 -14.86
CA THR A 129 18.74 3.67 -14.43
C THR A 129 19.65 3.91 -15.63
N GLY A 130 20.67 4.75 -15.43
CA GLY A 130 21.65 5.09 -16.45
C GLY A 130 21.61 6.57 -16.84
N ASP A 131 22.54 6.96 -17.69
CA ASP A 131 22.66 8.32 -18.24
C ASP A 131 22.33 8.32 -19.74
N LYS A 132 22.99 7.41 -20.48
CA LYS A 132 22.73 7.08 -21.88
C LYS A 132 22.43 5.59 -22.00
N ASN A 133 21.58 5.20 -22.95
CA ASN A 133 21.14 3.81 -23.13
C ASN A 133 20.60 3.23 -21.81
N LYS A 134 19.62 3.92 -21.25
CA LYS A 134 19.04 3.65 -19.94
C LYS A 134 18.45 2.24 -19.90
N ARG A 135 18.42 1.67 -18.70
CA ARG A 135 17.72 0.42 -18.40
C ARG A 135 16.42 0.77 -17.71
N ILE A 136 15.32 0.41 -18.36
CA ILE A 136 13.96 0.69 -17.90
C ILE A 136 13.30 -0.64 -17.57
N SER A 137 12.99 -0.83 -16.29
CA SER A 137 12.31 -2.02 -15.79
C SER A 137 10.91 -1.66 -15.33
N VAL A 138 9.92 -2.33 -15.89
CA VAL A 138 8.50 -2.12 -15.60
C VAL A 138 7.93 -3.40 -15.03
N LEU A 139 7.39 -3.34 -13.81
CA LEU A 139 6.61 -4.40 -13.19
C LEU A 139 5.14 -3.99 -13.19
N VAL A 140 4.30 -4.73 -13.90
CA VAL A 140 2.85 -4.53 -13.94
C VAL A 140 2.18 -5.58 -13.06
N ILE A 141 1.39 -5.13 -12.09
CA ILE A 141 0.62 -5.96 -11.17
C ILE A 141 -0.85 -5.80 -11.50
N SER A 142 -1.56 -6.92 -11.58
CA SER A 142 -2.99 -6.99 -11.93
C SER A 142 -3.71 -8.04 -11.08
N LEU A 143 -5.01 -7.85 -10.83
CA LEU A 143 -5.85 -8.81 -10.09
C LEU A 143 -6.35 -9.95 -10.98
N ALA A 144 -6.56 -9.66 -12.27
CA ALA A 144 -6.96 -10.64 -13.28
C ALA A 144 -5.87 -10.73 -14.35
N GLY A 145 -5.78 -11.87 -15.03
CA GLY A 145 -4.83 -12.05 -16.12
C GLY A 145 -5.00 -10.97 -17.19
N ILE A 146 -3.93 -10.25 -17.50
CA ILE A 146 -3.92 -9.32 -18.64
C ILE A 146 -3.82 -10.16 -19.91
N ASP A 147 -4.80 -10.02 -20.79
CA ASP A 147 -4.82 -10.74 -22.06
C ASP A 147 -3.64 -10.34 -22.97
N THR A 148 -3.37 -11.18 -23.96
CA THR A 148 -2.24 -11.01 -24.87
C THR A 148 -2.32 -9.72 -25.70
N ALA A 149 -3.52 -9.27 -26.06
CA ALA A 149 -3.70 -8.04 -26.83
C ALA A 149 -3.34 -6.81 -25.99
N ASN A 150 -3.75 -6.77 -24.73
CA ASN A 150 -3.44 -5.73 -23.77
C ASN A 150 -1.96 -5.74 -23.38
N LYS A 151 -1.33 -6.91 -23.21
CA LYS A 151 0.13 -7.01 -23.04
C LYS A 151 0.87 -6.41 -24.24
N HIS A 152 0.47 -6.77 -25.45
CA HIS A 152 1.08 -6.23 -26.67
C HIS A 152 0.88 -4.71 -26.82
N ASN A 153 -0.30 -4.19 -26.43
CA ASN A 153 -0.57 -2.76 -26.43
C ASN A 153 0.31 -2.02 -25.41
N ILE A 154 0.49 -2.58 -24.20
CA ILE A 154 1.39 -2.03 -23.18
C ILE A 154 2.83 -2.02 -23.69
N GLU A 155 3.30 -3.11 -24.30
CA GLU A 155 4.64 -3.19 -24.87
C GLU A 155 4.86 -2.15 -25.98
N ARG A 156 3.91 -2.03 -26.92
CA ARG A 156 3.97 -1.05 -28.00
C ARG A 156 3.96 0.38 -27.46
N PHE A 157 3.10 0.63 -26.47
CA PHE A 157 3.01 1.92 -25.81
C PHE A 157 4.34 2.31 -25.16
N LEU A 158 4.92 1.40 -24.36
CA LEU A 158 6.18 1.66 -23.68
C LEU A 158 7.35 1.84 -24.65
N LYS A 159 7.40 1.08 -25.75
CA LYS A 159 8.36 1.31 -26.83
C LYS A 159 8.22 2.68 -27.50
N GLY A 160 7.02 3.27 -27.51
CA GLY A 160 6.80 4.63 -28.02
C GLY A 160 7.15 5.73 -27.02
N VAL A 161 7.37 5.40 -25.74
CA VAL A 161 7.75 6.36 -24.69
C VAL A 161 9.26 6.33 -24.44
N VAL A 162 9.89 5.18 -24.64
CA VAL A 162 11.30 4.93 -24.39
C VAL A 162 12.14 5.22 -25.65
N GLU A 163 13.35 5.75 -25.49
CA GLU A 163 14.25 6.01 -26.62
C GLU A 163 14.78 4.72 -27.27
N ASP A 164 15.04 4.73 -28.58
CA ASP A 164 15.47 3.54 -29.34
C ASP A 164 16.80 2.91 -28.82
N GLY A 165 17.62 3.67 -28.09
CA GLY A 165 18.87 3.20 -27.48
C GLY A 165 18.71 2.53 -26.10
N ASP A 166 17.53 2.65 -25.50
CA ASP A 166 17.28 2.21 -24.13
C ASP A 166 16.81 0.75 -24.08
N LYS A 167 17.18 0.06 -23.01
CA LYS A 167 16.79 -1.33 -22.77
C LYS A 167 15.53 -1.38 -21.90
N LEU A 168 14.40 -1.70 -22.53
CA LEU A 168 13.12 -1.92 -21.86
C LEU A 168 12.92 -3.39 -21.46
N THR A 169 12.58 -3.63 -20.20
CA THR A 169 12.18 -4.94 -19.65
C THR A 169 10.82 -4.81 -18.97
N ILE A 170 9.87 -5.66 -19.35
CA ILE A 170 8.50 -5.63 -18.80
C ILE A 170 8.23 -7.00 -18.15
N SER A 171 7.74 -6.97 -16.91
CA SER A 171 7.33 -8.15 -16.14
C SER A 171 5.88 -7.99 -15.71
N TYR A 172 5.10 -9.06 -15.83
CA TYR A 172 3.70 -9.11 -15.45
C TYR A 172 3.52 -10.04 -14.25
N PHE A 173 2.93 -9.53 -13.19
CA PHE A 173 2.56 -10.29 -12.00
C PHE A 173 1.05 -10.27 -11.84
N VAL A 174 0.43 -11.46 -11.85
CA VAL A 174 -1.01 -11.60 -11.62
C VAL A 174 -1.18 -12.07 -10.19
N GLN A 175 -1.83 -11.25 -9.37
CA GLN A 175 -2.23 -11.63 -8.03
C GLN A 175 -3.56 -12.37 -8.14
N SER A 176 -3.50 -13.68 -8.38
CA SER A 176 -4.69 -14.52 -8.31
C SER A 176 -5.14 -14.59 -6.85
N VAL A 177 -6.32 -14.06 -6.56
CA VAL A 177 -7.04 -14.41 -5.34
C VAL A 177 -7.47 -15.87 -5.53
N ASN A 178 -6.77 -16.80 -4.88
CA ASN A 178 -7.24 -18.17 -4.83
C ASN A 178 -8.48 -18.20 -3.93
N ASP A 179 -9.63 -18.58 -4.50
CA ASP A 179 -10.86 -18.93 -3.76
C ASP A 179 -10.72 -20.26 -2.98
N SER A 180 -9.51 -20.62 -2.51
CA SER A 180 -9.26 -21.91 -1.86
C SER A 180 -9.64 -21.99 -0.39
N ASP A 181 -10.27 -20.95 0.19
CA ASP A 181 -10.71 -20.94 1.60
C ASP A 181 -12.24 -21.07 1.77
N LEU A 182 -12.96 -21.56 0.76
CA LEU A 182 -14.42 -21.77 0.81
C LEU A 182 -14.87 -23.23 0.61
N SER A 183 -13.98 -24.21 0.77
CA SER A 183 -14.34 -25.63 0.64
C SER A 183 -13.78 -26.51 1.75
N ASP A 184 -13.96 -26.12 3.02
CA ASP A 184 -13.76 -27.02 4.17
C ASP A 184 -14.80 -26.67 5.25
N GLU A 185 -16.09 -26.89 4.97
CA GLU A 185 -17.11 -27.05 6.02
C GLU A 185 -18.44 -27.57 5.44
N GLN A 186 -18.41 -28.73 4.77
CA GLN A 186 -19.59 -29.61 4.66
C GLN A 186 -19.11 -31.07 4.61
N ASP A 187 -19.00 -31.67 5.79
CA ASP A 187 -19.27 -33.09 6.04
C ASP A 187 -19.80 -33.25 7.49
#